data_AF-A0A7L0AP60-F1
#
_entry.id   AF-A0A7L0AP60-F1
#
_cell.length_a   1.000
_cell.length_b   1.000
_cell.length_c   1.000
_cell.angle_alpha   90.00
_cell.angle_beta   90.00
_cell.angle_gamma   90.00
#
_symmetry.space_group_name_H-M   'P 1'
#
loop_
_entity.id
_entity.type
_entity.pdbx_description
1 polymer ?
#
loop_
_entity_poly.entity_id
_entity_poly.type
_entity_poly.pdbx_seq_one_letter_code
_entity_poly.pdbx_strand_id
1 'polypeptide(L)' 'RKFLGCINHKKIQATNRNCEVTADVRHDGSEPLVDVMFADGERLIMKGANLTTIEMLTALGSRCNAKELKEEQKSKKKSP' A
#
# COMPACT_ATOMS: atom_id res chain seq x y z
N ARG A 1 4.86 -3.72 -13.78
CA ARG A 1 5.31 -4.91 -13.00
C ARG A 1 6.38 -4.62 -11.94
N LYS A 2 7.26 -3.61 -12.10
CA LYS A 2 8.31 -3.29 -11.12
C LYS A 2 7.80 -3.08 -9.68
N PHE A 3 6.71 -2.32 -9.51
CA PHE A 3 6.07 -2.08 -8.21
C PHE A 3 5.73 -3.38 -7.45
N LEU A 4 5.02 -4.32 -8.10
CA LEU A 4 4.67 -5.61 -7.49
C LEU A 4 5.92 -6.40 -7.06
N GLY A 5 6.99 -6.36 -7.86
CA GLY A 5 8.26 -7.00 -7.50
C GLY A 5 8.90 -6.42 -6.23
N CYS A 6 8.77 -5.11 -6.02
CA CYS A 6 9.24 -4.47 -4.79
C CYS A 6 8.42 -4.90 -3.58
N ILE A 7 7.08 -4.80 -3.66
CA ILE A 7 6.18 -5.09 -2.54
C ILE A 7 6.17 -6.57 -2.17
N ASN A 8 6.27 -7.47 -3.15
CA ASN A 8 6.29 -8.91 -2.92
C ASN A 8 7.64 -9.42 -2.38
N HIS A 9 8.60 -8.54 -2.09
CA HIS A 9 9.89 -8.96 -1.56
C HIS A 9 9.74 -9.51 -0.13
N LYS A 10 10.43 -10.63 0.17
CA LYS A 10 10.33 -11.34 1.47
C LYS A 10 10.59 -10.44 2.68
N LYS A 11 11.50 -9.47 2.55
CA LYS A 11 11.77 -8.49 3.61
C LYS A 11 10.56 -7.60 3.94
N ILE A 12 9.76 -7.22 2.93
CA ILE A 12 8.57 -6.40 3.12
C ILE A 12 7.43 -7.24 3.67
N GLN A 13 7.20 -8.45 3.12
CA GLN A 13 6.20 -9.36 3.67
C GLN A 13 6.47 -9.76 5.13
N ALA A 14 7.75 -9.82 5.52
CA ALA A 14 8.13 -10.13 6.89
C ALA A 14 7.76 -9.04 7.91
N THR A 15 7.59 -7.78 7.49
CA THR A 15 7.20 -6.70 8.41
C THR A 15 5.75 -6.81 8.85
N ASN A 16 4.87 -7.31 7.98
CA ASN A 16 3.46 -7.52 8.27
C ASN A 16 2.93 -8.78 7.58
N ARG A 17 2.88 -9.88 8.33
CA ARG A 17 2.35 -11.17 7.84
C ARG A 17 0.83 -11.20 7.64
N ASN A 18 0.12 -10.23 8.23
CA ASN A 18 -1.32 -10.08 8.03
C ASN A 18 -1.64 -9.29 6.75
N CYS A 19 -0.64 -8.67 6.11
CA CYS A 19 -0.81 -7.95 4.86
C CYS A 19 -0.80 -8.94 3.69
N GLU A 20 -1.96 -9.12 3.05
CA GLU A 20 -2.08 -9.96 1.86
C GLU A 20 -1.74 -9.16 0.60
N VAL A 21 -0.89 -9.72 -0.26
CA VAL A 21 -0.49 -9.11 -1.54
C VAL A 21 -0.98 -10.00 -2.68
N THR A 22 -2.04 -9.57 -3.34
CA THR A 22 -2.63 -10.28 -4.49
C THR A 22 -2.27 -9.61 -5.81
N ALA A 23 -2.14 -10.40 -6.88
CA ALA A 23 -1.95 -9.89 -8.24
C ALA A 23 -2.97 -10.51 -9.18
N ASP A 24 -3.82 -9.67 -9.77
CA ASP A 24 -4.75 -10.06 -10.82
C ASP A 24 -4.16 -9.67 -12.19
N VAL A 25 -3.97 -10.66 -13.06
CA VAL A 25 -3.35 -10.48 -14.38
C VAL A 25 -4.41 -10.67 -15.46
N ARG A 26 -4.73 -9.58 -16.16
CA ARG A 26 -5.76 -9.55 -17.20
C ARG A 26 -5.15 -9.33 -18.59
N HIS A 27 -5.84 -9.86 -19.62
CA HIS A 27 -5.53 -9.68 -21.05
C HIS A 27 -6.68 -8.94 -21.79
N ASP A 28 -7.49 -8.20 -21.05
CA ASP A 28 -8.66 -7.46 -21.54
C ASP A 28 -8.32 -6.04 -22.06
N GLY A 29 -7.03 -5.67 -22.09
CA GLY A 29 -6.58 -4.33 -22.46
C GLY A 29 -6.82 -3.26 -21.40
N SER A 30 -7.25 -3.65 -20.20
CA SER A 30 -7.47 -2.71 -19.10
C SER A 30 -6.16 -2.08 -18.60
N GLU A 31 -6.26 -0.84 -18.11
CA GLU A 31 -5.12 -0.13 -17.55
C GLU A 31 -4.62 -0.80 -16.25
N PRO A 32 -3.30 -0.83 -16.01
CA PRO A 32 -2.77 -1.36 -14.77
C PRO A 32 -3.22 -0.49 -13.58
N LEU A 33 -3.79 -1.14 -12.57
CA LEU A 33 -4.29 -0.48 -11.36
C LEU A 33 -3.69 -1.16 -10.13
N VAL A 34 -3.37 -0.36 -9.13
CA VAL A 34 -3.00 -0.83 -7.79
C VAL A 34 -4.03 -0.30 -6.81
N ASP A 35 -4.70 -1.22 -6.11
CA ASP A 35 -5.61 -0.93 -5.01
C ASP A 35 -4.97 -1.39 -3.70
N VAL A 36 -4.91 -0.51 -2.71
CA VAL A 36 -4.38 -0.79 -1.37
C VAL A 36 -5.46 -0.50 -0.35
N MET A 37 -5.88 -1.52 0.38
CA MET A 37 -6.86 -1.42 1.45
C MET A 37 -6.14 -1.39 2.80
N PHE A 38 -6.39 -0.34 3.59
CA PHE A 38 -5.85 -0.20 4.94
C PHE A 38 -6.78 -0.82 5.98
N ALA A 39 -6.24 -1.14 7.16
CA ALA A 39 -7.00 -1.76 8.25
C ALA A 39 -8.15 -0.88 8.79
N ASP A 40 -8.09 0.43 8.58
CA ASP A 40 -9.15 1.36 8.96
C ASP A 40 -10.24 1.54 7.89
N GLY A 41 -10.16 0.75 6.80
CA GLY A 41 -11.14 0.75 5.71
C GLY A 41 -10.89 1.82 4.65
N GLU A 42 -9.89 2.69 4.81
CA GLU A 42 -9.49 3.60 3.72
C GLU A 42 -8.84 2.82 2.57
N ARG A 43 -8.97 3.36 1.36
CA ARG A 43 -8.38 2.79 0.14
C ARG A 43 -7.49 3.79 -0.56
N LEU A 44 -6.35 3.32 -1.05
CA LEU A 44 -5.46 4.06 -1.94
C LEU A 44 -5.47 3.38 -3.31
N ILE A 45 -6.06 4.06 -4.30
CA ILE A 45 -6.12 3.59 -5.69
C ILE A 45 -5.12 4.38 -6.52
N MET A 46 -4.19 3.67 -7.17
CA MET A 46 -3.17 4.25 -8.05
C MET A 46 -3.32 3.69 -9.46
N LYS A 47 -3.53 4.58 -10.44
CA LYS A 47 -3.58 4.22 -11.87
C LYS A 47 -2.16 4.17 -12.42
N GLY A 48 -1.65 2.96 -12.63
CA GLY A 48 -0.25 2.71 -13.01
C GLY A 48 0.11 3.08 -14.44
N ALA A 49 -0.84 3.51 -15.28
CA ALA A 49 -0.58 3.89 -16.66
C ALA A 49 0.32 5.13 -16.78
N ASN A 50 0.16 6.12 -15.88
CA ASN A 50 0.87 7.40 -15.89
C ASN A 50 1.74 7.61 -14.65
N LEU A 51 2.00 6.56 -13.87
CA LEU A 51 2.77 6.64 -12.63
C LEU A 51 4.03 5.79 -12.74
N THR A 52 5.15 6.36 -12.36
CA THR A 52 6.40 5.63 -12.16
C THR A 52 6.32 4.79 -10.89
N THR A 53 7.15 3.75 -10.83
CA THR A 53 7.24 2.91 -9.63
C THR A 53 7.66 3.70 -8.40
N ILE A 54 8.50 4.73 -8.56
CA ILE A 54 8.97 5.57 -7.46
C ILE A 54 7.83 6.42 -6.90
N GLU A 55 6.99 7.00 -7.75
CA GLU A 55 5.82 7.77 -7.32
C GLU A 55 4.83 6.90 -6.56
N MET A 56 4.57 5.69 -7.05
CA MET A 56 3.68 4.74 -6.37
C MET A 56 4.22 4.31 -4.99
N LEU A 57 5.52 4.02 -4.89
CA LEU A 57 6.16 3.67 -3.62
C LEU A 57 6.17 4.85 -2.64
N THR A 58 6.44 6.05 -3.13
CA THR A 58 6.43 7.28 -2.31
C THR A 58 5.04 7.58 -1.79
N ALA A 59 4.01 7.46 -2.64
CA ALA A 59 2.61 7.65 -2.25
C ALA A 59 2.17 6.63 -1.19
N LEU A 60 2.54 5.35 -1.37
CA LEU A 60 2.25 4.31 -0.40
C LEU A 60 2.96 4.57 0.94
N GLY A 61 4.27 4.86 0.91
CA GLY A 61 5.05 5.15 2.11
C GLY A 61 4.55 6.38 2.88
N SER A 62 4.20 7.44 2.17
CA SER A 62 3.59 8.65 2.77
C SER A 62 2.27 8.31 3.48
N ARG A 63 1.44 7.47 2.88
CA ARG A 63 0.19 7.01 3.50
C ARG A 63 0.42 6.11 4.71
N CYS A 64 1.35 5.17 4.63
CA CYS A 64 1.71 4.33 5.79
C CYS A 64 2.20 5.20 6.97
N ASN A 65 3.12 6.13 6.75
CA ASN A 65 3.63 7.01 7.80
C ASN A 65 2.53 7.89 8.41
N ALA A 66 1.65 8.47 7.57
CA ALA A 66 0.53 9.27 8.05
C ALA A 66 -0.45 8.45 8.91
N LYS A 67 -0.58 7.15 8.66
CA LYS A 67 -1.42 6.24 9.44
C LYS A 67 -0.77 5.85 10.76
N GLU A 68 0.53 5.53 10.74
CA GLU A 68 1.30 5.23 11.95
C GLU A 68 1.22 6.38 12.97
N LEU A 69 1.43 7.62 12.50
CA LEU A 69 1.28 8.82 13.34
C LEU A 69 -0.14 9.00 13.90
N LYS A 70 -1.17 8.66 13.13
CA LYS A 70 -2.57 8.71 13.59
C LYS A 70 -2.85 7.65 14.65
N GLU A 71 -2.31 6.45 14.52
CA GLU A 71 -2.46 5.37 15.50
C GLU A 71 -1.73 5.69 16.82
N GLU A 72 -0.53 6.27 16.74
CA GLU A 72 0.22 6.72 17.91
C GLU A 72 -0.52 7.84 18.68
N GLN A 73 -1.10 8.81 17.97
CA GLN A 73 -1.88 9.88 18.60
C GLN A 73 -3.18 9.35 19.24
N LYS A 74 -3.82 8.36 18.62
CA LYS A 74 -5.03 7.72 19.16
C LYS A 74 -4.71 6.88 20.40
N SER A 75 -3.52 6.30 20.47
CA SER A 75 -3.02 5.56 21.62
C SER A 75 -2.66 6.49 22.79
N LYS A 76 -1.99 7.64 22.52
CA LYS A 76 -1.66 8.65 23.54
C LYS A 76 -2.89 9.36 24.15
N LYS A 77 -4.00 9.48 23.41
CA LYS A 77 -5.27 10.01 23.92
C LYS A 77 -6.09 9.01 24.73
N LYS A 78 -5.72 7.72 24.72
CA LYS A 78 -6.43 6.65 25.44
C LYS A 78 -5.77 6.24 26.77
N SER A 79 -4.58 6.74 27.08
CA SER A 79 -3.97 6.62 28.40
C SER A 79 -4.47 7.75 29.32
N PRO A 80 -5.22 7.45 30.39
CA PRO A 80 -5.66 8.43 31.40
C PRO A 80 -4.49 8.99 32.22
#